data_AF-A0A914F000-F1
#
_entry.id   AF-A0A914F000-F1
#
_cell.length_a   1.000
_cell.length_b   1.000
_cell.length_c   1.000
_cell.angle_alpha   90.00
_cell.angle_beta   90.00
_cell.angle_gamma   90.00
#
_symmetry.space_group_name_H-M   'P 1'
#
loop_
_entity.id
_entity.type
_entity.pdbx_description
1 polymer ?
#
loop_
_entity_poly.entity_id
_entity_poly.type
_entity_poly.pdbx_seq_one_letter_code
_entity_poly.pdbx_strand_id
1 'polypeptide(L)'
;MNYIKSLISLSMSSISWVNVSALQDTLGGFIGASELPGEWNRADVKKWKLKAFRIQSQYYHFFEGERFHSFSDIESLKHFVCAALYKNPKDFCSDLFNDDGGQYSDDQKFISSRITKKIVSVSPSSELFEVGAVLVCCKLKAFEFVIPVFCVKREERKPKFVDCFADDFESWSQWKENNRLPLMKYCFPAHGIYTSVEYHTVVYDKSVEPHLEYSTTPSCDLTKRLQGFSSRELHEECFP
;
A
#
# COMPACT_ATOMS: atom_id res chain seq x y z
N MET A 1 -31.75 -1.00 -20.08
CA MET A 1 -30.89 -1.27 -18.91
C MET A 1 -29.64 -0.36 -18.95
N ASN A 2 -29.82 0.96 -19.08
CA ASN A 2 -28.77 1.93 -19.46
C ASN A 2 -28.57 3.08 -18.46
N TYR A 3 -29.06 2.97 -17.22
CA TYR A 3 -29.07 4.12 -16.29
C TYR A 3 -27.97 4.12 -15.22
N ILE A 4 -27.16 3.06 -15.09
CA ILE A 4 -26.13 2.96 -14.03
C ILE A 4 -24.71 3.31 -14.53
N LYS A 5 -24.46 3.25 -15.84
CA LYS A 5 -23.15 3.63 -16.42
C LYS A 5 -22.86 5.14 -16.41
N SER A 6 -23.86 5.97 -16.08
CA SER A 6 -23.78 7.43 -16.20
C SER A 6 -23.27 8.18 -14.95
N LEU A 7 -23.11 7.53 -13.79
CA LEU A 7 -22.81 8.24 -12.52
C LEU A 7 -21.35 8.13 -12.05
N ILE A 8 -20.48 7.43 -12.78
CA ILE A 8 -19.05 7.27 -12.41
C ILE A 8 -18.12 8.18 -13.25
N SER A 9 -18.68 8.96 -14.17
CA SER A 9 -17.94 9.93 -15.00
C SER A 9 -17.86 11.32 -14.36
N LEU A 10 -17.28 11.41 -13.15
CA LEU A 10 -16.85 12.68 -12.57
C LEU A 10 -15.32 12.66 -12.40
N SER A 11 -14.66 13.23 -13.42
CA SER A 11 -13.36 13.92 -13.41
C SER A 11 -12.48 13.71 -12.16
N MET A 12 -11.58 12.71 -12.21
CA MET A 12 -10.53 12.46 -11.21
C MET A 12 -9.14 12.93 -11.70
N SER A 13 -9.05 14.09 -12.32
CA SER A 13 -7.83 14.63 -12.94
C SER A 13 -6.75 15.14 -11.97
N SER A 14 -6.67 14.64 -10.73
CA SER A 14 -5.64 15.14 -9.79
C SER A 14 -5.29 14.18 -8.64
N ILE A 15 -5.05 12.90 -8.93
CA ILE A 15 -4.21 12.04 -8.07
C ILE A 15 -2.92 11.82 -8.84
N SER A 16 -1.81 12.34 -8.30
CA SER A 16 -0.48 11.91 -8.72
C SER A 16 -0.23 10.55 -8.08
N TRP A 17 -0.22 9.50 -8.90
CA TRP A 17 0.29 8.19 -8.49
C TRP A 17 1.79 8.34 -8.21
N VAL A 18 2.25 7.70 -7.14
CA VAL A 18 3.58 7.98 -6.62
C VAL A 18 4.63 7.56 -7.64
N ASN A 19 5.46 8.52 -8.03
CA ASN A 19 6.81 8.20 -8.45
C ASN A 19 7.58 7.76 -7.19
N VAL A 20 7.67 6.45 -6.92
CA VAL A 20 8.25 5.92 -5.66
C VAL A 20 9.69 6.42 -5.45
N SER A 21 10.42 6.76 -6.52
CA SER A 21 11.70 7.48 -6.42
C SER A 21 11.54 8.87 -5.80
N ALA A 22 10.53 9.65 -6.18
CA ALA A 22 10.19 10.89 -5.50
C ALA A 22 9.76 10.67 -4.05
N LEU A 23 9.14 9.53 -3.70
CA LEU A 23 8.84 9.21 -2.30
C LEU A 23 10.14 8.91 -1.54
N GLN A 24 11.12 8.21 -2.13
CA GLN A 24 12.44 7.97 -1.55
C GLN A 24 13.30 9.25 -1.43
N ASP A 25 13.28 10.13 -2.42
CA ASP A 25 13.98 11.43 -2.40
C ASP A 25 13.32 12.41 -1.43
N THR A 26 11.98 12.44 -1.39
CA THR A 26 11.21 13.17 -0.38
C THR A 26 11.40 12.55 1.00
N LEU A 27 11.71 11.26 1.12
CA LEU A 27 12.00 10.61 2.40
C LEU A 27 13.43 10.82 2.89
N GLY A 28 14.41 10.86 2.00
CA GLY A 28 15.80 11.17 2.31
C GLY A 28 16.01 12.62 2.74
N GLY A 29 15.21 13.56 2.22
CA GLY A 29 15.28 14.98 2.56
C GLY A 29 14.51 15.42 3.81
N PHE A 30 13.54 14.63 4.31
CA PHE A 30 12.62 15.03 5.40
C PHE A 30 13.01 14.54 6.80
N ILE A 31 14.25 14.08 7.00
CA ILE A 31 14.78 13.78 8.34
C ILE A 31 14.97 15.07 9.17
N GLY A 32 14.94 16.25 8.53
CA GLY A 32 14.89 17.56 9.18
C GLY A 32 13.49 18.18 9.21
N ALA A 33 12.96 18.43 10.41
CA ALA A 33 11.83 19.35 10.67
C ALA A 33 10.54 19.16 9.82
N SER A 34 10.05 17.93 9.70
CA SER A 34 8.70 17.70 9.16
C SER A 34 7.62 18.21 10.13
N GLU A 35 6.78 19.14 9.68
CA GLU A 35 5.56 19.56 10.40
C GLU A 35 4.64 18.37 10.69
N LEU A 36 4.02 18.35 11.88
CA LEU A 36 3.01 17.37 12.23
C LEU A 36 1.86 17.43 11.21
N PRO A 37 1.20 16.29 10.89
CA PRO A 37 0.01 16.33 10.07
C PRO A 37 -1.04 17.25 10.71
N GLY A 38 -1.61 18.18 9.94
CA GLY A 38 -2.62 19.13 10.47
C GLY A 38 -3.86 18.44 11.07
N GLU A 39 -4.79 19.17 11.66
CA GLU A 39 -5.93 18.55 12.36
C GLU A 39 -6.86 17.70 11.46
N TRP A 40 -7.48 16.66 12.03
CA TRP A 40 -8.42 15.77 11.33
C TRP A 40 -9.74 16.43 10.91
N ASN A 41 -10.10 17.54 11.55
CA ASN A 41 -11.33 18.28 11.33
C ASN A 41 -11.26 19.24 10.12
N ARG A 42 -10.06 19.48 9.56
CA ARG A 42 -9.84 20.43 8.46
C ARG A 42 -10.63 20.04 7.22
N ALA A 43 -11.11 21.04 6.49
CA ALA A 43 -11.93 20.84 5.29
C ALA A 43 -11.23 20.00 4.22
N ASP A 44 -9.93 20.22 4.02
CA ASP A 44 -9.13 19.45 3.07
C ASP A 44 -8.96 17.98 3.50
N VAL A 45 -8.82 17.71 4.80
CA VAL A 45 -8.76 16.34 5.33
C VAL A 45 -10.11 15.63 5.18
N LYS A 46 -11.23 16.30 5.46
CA LYS A 46 -12.57 15.74 5.23
C LYS A 46 -12.81 15.39 3.76
N LYS A 47 -12.40 16.27 2.84
CA LYS A 47 -12.46 16.03 1.39
C LYS A 47 -11.62 14.81 0.99
N TRP A 48 -10.40 14.72 1.52
CA TRP A 48 -9.53 13.57 1.29
C TRP A 48 -10.11 12.27 1.84
N LYS A 49 -10.69 12.25 3.05
CA LYS A 49 -11.32 11.04 3.61
C LYS A 49 -12.42 10.49 2.68
N LEU A 50 -13.27 11.36 2.15
CA LEU A 50 -14.30 10.95 1.19
C LEU A 50 -13.71 10.37 -0.10
N LYS A 51 -12.61 10.97 -0.59
CA LYS A 51 -11.89 10.49 -1.77
C LYS A 51 -11.21 9.14 -1.52
N ALA A 52 -10.52 9.00 -0.40
CA ALA A 52 -9.89 7.75 0.04
C ALA A 52 -10.93 6.63 0.19
N PHE A 53 -12.06 6.91 0.85
CA PHE A 53 -13.18 5.98 0.96
C PHE A 53 -13.64 5.45 -0.39
N ARG A 54 -13.84 6.33 -1.39
CA ARG A 54 -14.26 5.95 -2.74
C ARG A 54 -13.23 5.04 -3.43
N ILE A 55 -11.94 5.37 -3.30
CA ILE A 55 -10.86 4.55 -3.88
C ILE A 55 -10.85 3.16 -3.22
N GLN A 56 -10.90 3.11 -1.89
CA GLN A 56 -10.90 1.85 -1.14
C GLN A 56 -12.13 0.99 -1.47
N SER A 57 -13.30 1.61 -1.66
CA SER A 57 -14.52 0.91 -2.07
C SER A 57 -14.42 0.35 -3.49
N GLN A 58 -13.79 1.09 -4.41
CA GLN A 58 -13.53 0.58 -5.76
C GLN A 58 -12.65 -0.67 -5.73
N TYR A 59 -11.59 -0.68 -4.92
CA TYR A 59 -10.74 -1.86 -4.76
C TYR A 59 -11.47 -3.02 -4.08
N TYR A 60 -12.28 -2.75 -3.05
CA TYR A 60 -13.13 -3.76 -2.43
C TYR A 60 -14.00 -4.49 -3.45
N HIS A 61 -14.68 -3.73 -4.32
CA HIS A 61 -15.50 -4.32 -5.38
C HIS A 61 -14.68 -4.95 -6.49
N PHE A 62 -13.53 -4.39 -6.84
CA PHE A 62 -12.67 -4.91 -7.89
C PHE A 62 -12.12 -6.30 -7.55
N PHE A 63 -11.68 -6.51 -6.31
CA PHE A 63 -11.14 -7.80 -5.89
C PHE A 63 -12.23 -8.84 -5.60
N GLU A 64 -13.53 -8.47 -5.52
CA GLU A 64 -14.67 -9.38 -5.30
C GLU A 64 -14.50 -10.45 -4.18
N GLY A 65 -13.67 -10.20 -3.17
CA GLY A 65 -13.36 -11.23 -2.15
C GLY A 65 -11.97 -11.83 -2.24
N GLU A 66 -11.35 -11.77 -3.40
CA GLU A 66 -10.05 -12.35 -3.70
C GLU A 66 -8.95 -11.65 -2.90
N ARG A 67 -8.38 -12.42 -1.98
CA ARG A 67 -7.33 -11.94 -1.07
C ARG A 67 -5.94 -12.14 -1.65
N PHE A 68 -5.76 -13.18 -2.47
CA PHE A 68 -4.49 -13.60 -3.01
C PHE A 68 -4.67 -13.98 -4.47
N HIS A 69 -3.71 -13.56 -5.29
CA HIS A 69 -3.55 -14.03 -6.65
C HIS A 69 -2.38 -15.01 -6.71
N SER A 70 -2.50 -16.01 -7.57
CA SER A 70 -1.50 -17.07 -7.75
C SER A 70 -0.59 -16.76 -8.93
N PHE A 71 0.72 -16.82 -8.72
CA PHE A 71 1.75 -16.62 -9.74
C PHE A 71 2.69 -17.83 -9.78
N SER A 72 2.83 -18.46 -10.94
CA SER A 72 3.72 -19.61 -11.16
C SER A 72 5.14 -19.22 -11.53
N ASP A 73 5.41 -17.94 -11.76
CA ASP A 73 6.72 -17.44 -12.17
C ASP A 73 6.98 -16.03 -11.62
N ILE A 74 8.27 -15.69 -11.52
CA ILE A 74 8.75 -14.44 -10.92
C ILE A 74 8.42 -13.23 -11.78
N GLU A 75 8.37 -13.36 -13.12
CA GLU A 75 8.11 -12.24 -14.01
C GLU A 75 6.64 -11.80 -13.94
N SER A 76 5.70 -12.74 -13.91
CA SER A 76 4.28 -12.47 -13.66
C SER A 76 4.06 -11.80 -12.30
N LEU A 77 4.73 -12.28 -11.25
CA LEU A 77 4.70 -11.64 -9.94
C LEU A 77 5.25 -10.21 -9.98
N LYS A 78 6.37 -10.01 -10.68
CA LYS A 78 6.99 -8.69 -10.85
C LYS A 78 6.06 -7.73 -11.59
N HIS A 79 5.36 -8.18 -12.63
CA HIS A 79 4.36 -7.38 -13.34
C HIS A 79 3.22 -6.95 -12.42
N PHE A 80 2.73 -7.86 -11.57
CA PHE A 80 1.73 -7.52 -10.55
C PHE A 80 2.25 -6.47 -9.56
N VAL A 81 3.49 -6.61 -9.08
CA VAL A 81 4.13 -5.62 -8.18
C VAL A 81 4.26 -4.25 -8.87
N CYS A 82 4.72 -4.21 -10.12
CA CYS A 82 4.78 -2.98 -10.91
C CYS A 82 3.41 -2.32 -11.06
N ALA A 83 2.38 -3.10 -11.42
CA ALA A 83 1.03 -2.61 -11.57
C ALA A 83 0.48 -2.03 -10.25
N ALA A 84 0.70 -2.72 -9.12
CA ALA A 84 0.28 -2.24 -7.81
C ALA A 84 0.99 -0.96 -7.35
N LEU A 85 2.23 -0.72 -7.81
CA LEU A 85 2.97 0.50 -7.48
C LEU A 85 2.57 1.69 -8.37
N TYR A 86 2.29 1.45 -9.65
CA TYR A 86 2.28 2.53 -10.65
C TYR A 86 0.99 2.65 -11.48
N LYS A 87 0.15 1.61 -11.57
CA LYS A 87 -1.10 1.67 -12.34
C LYS A 87 -2.26 2.22 -11.51
N ASN A 88 -3.20 2.87 -12.20
CA ASN A 88 -4.44 3.33 -11.58
C ASN A 88 -5.33 2.12 -11.23
N PRO A 89 -6.11 2.16 -10.14
CA PRO A 89 -7.17 1.20 -9.84
C PRO A 89 -8.10 0.88 -11.01
N LYS A 90 -8.37 1.88 -11.86
CA LYS A 90 -9.24 1.69 -13.03
C LYS A 90 -8.55 0.95 -14.18
N ASP A 91 -7.22 0.97 -14.17
CA ASP A 91 -6.34 0.32 -15.14
C ASP A 91 -5.85 -1.05 -14.63
N PHE A 92 -6.27 -1.45 -13.42
CA PHE A 92 -6.21 -2.83 -12.93
C PHE A 92 -7.16 -3.78 -13.71
N CYS A 93 -7.66 -3.36 -14.88
CA CYS A 93 -8.52 -4.19 -15.73
C CYS A 93 -7.83 -5.52 -16.08
N SER A 94 -8.60 -6.49 -16.58
CA SER A 94 -8.26 -7.90 -16.87
C SER A 94 -6.95 -8.17 -17.63
N ASP A 95 -6.30 -7.15 -18.17
CA ASP A 95 -5.04 -7.18 -18.89
C ASP A 95 -3.79 -6.95 -18.00
N LEU A 96 -3.90 -7.03 -16.66
CA LEU A 96 -2.77 -6.98 -15.71
C LEU A 96 -1.60 -7.90 -16.11
N PHE A 97 -1.90 -8.98 -16.81
CA PHE A 97 -0.99 -10.04 -17.21
C PHE A 97 -0.59 -10.00 -18.69
N ASN A 98 -1.18 -9.10 -19.49
CA ASN A 98 -0.98 -9.01 -20.94
C ASN A 98 -0.02 -7.88 -21.36
N ASP A 99 0.52 -7.13 -20.40
CA ASP A 99 1.44 -6.02 -20.64
C ASP A 99 2.89 -6.48 -20.42
N ASP A 100 3.73 -6.35 -21.43
CA ASP A 100 5.08 -6.94 -21.54
C ASP A 100 6.15 -6.26 -20.66
N GLY A 101 5.74 -5.37 -19.75
CA GLY A 101 6.64 -4.63 -18.87
C GLY A 101 7.47 -3.54 -19.58
N GLY A 102 7.28 -3.33 -20.89
CA GLY A 102 7.96 -2.32 -21.70
C GLY A 102 7.61 -0.88 -21.30
N GLN A 103 6.50 -0.67 -20.58
CA GLN A 103 5.97 0.65 -20.24
C GLN A 103 6.62 1.29 -18.99
N TYR A 104 7.39 0.53 -18.21
CA TYR A 104 8.01 1.04 -16.98
C TYR A 104 9.46 1.48 -17.21
N SER A 105 9.83 2.61 -16.61
CA SER A 105 11.22 3.10 -16.57
C SER A 105 12.14 2.16 -15.79
N ASP A 106 13.46 2.30 -15.98
CA ASP A 106 14.46 1.45 -15.32
C ASP A 106 14.40 1.58 -13.79
N ASP A 107 14.14 2.78 -13.25
CA ASP A 107 13.96 2.99 -11.82
C ASP A 107 12.73 2.26 -11.27
N GLN A 108 11.62 2.30 -12.00
CA GLN A 108 10.39 1.58 -11.62
C GLN A 108 10.61 0.06 -11.63
N LYS A 109 11.35 -0.44 -12.63
CA LYS A 109 11.74 -1.85 -12.72
C LYS A 109 12.67 -2.23 -11.56
N PHE A 110 13.64 -1.38 -11.22
CA PHE A 110 14.57 -1.61 -10.11
C PHE A 110 13.84 -1.71 -8.76
N ILE A 111 12.97 -0.75 -8.45
CA ILE A 111 12.17 -0.74 -7.21
C ILE A 111 11.27 -1.98 -7.15
N SER A 112 10.55 -2.28 -8.23
CA SER A 112 9.65 -3.43 -8.29
C SER A 112 10.41 -4.74 -8.13
N SER A 113 11.60 -4.87 -8.75
CA SER A 113 12.47 -6.03 -8.57
C SER A 113 12.94 -6.20 -7.13
N ARG A 114 13.26 -5.11 -6.41
CA ARG A 114 13.64 -5.18 -4.99
C ARG A 114 12.50 -5.72 -4.13
N ILE A 115 11.28 -5.23 -4.33
CA ILE A 115 10.09 -5.69 -3.60
C ILE A 115 9.77 -7.14 -3.97
N THR A 116 9.81 -7.48 -5.26
CA THR A 116 9.58 -8.85 -5.76
C THR A 116 10.56 -9.83 -5.12
N LYS A 117 11.86 -9.50 -5.07
CA LYS A 117 12.88 -10.33 -4.39
C LYS A 117 12.55 -10.55 -2.92
N LYS A 118 12.05 -9.52 -2.23
CA LYS A 118 11.62 -9.65 -0.83
C LYS A 118 10.40 -10.57 -0.71
N ILE A 119 9.38 -10.41 -1.56
CA ILE A 119 8.21 -11.30 -1.60
C ILE A 119 8.65 -12.76 -1.81
N VAL A 120 9.52 -13.03 -2.78
CA VAL A 120 10.06 -14.38 -3.04
C VAL A 120 10.77 -14.92 -1.81
N SER A 121 11.59 -14.11 -1.13
CA SER A 121 12.35 -14.54 0.06
C SER A 121 11.48 -14.89 1.28
N VAL A 122 10.26 -14.35 1.35
CA VAL A 122 9.32 -14.62 2.46
C VAL A 122 8.21 -15.59 2.07
N SER A 123 8.14 -15.97 0.80
CA SER A 123 7.18 -16.94 0.29
C SER A 123 7.58 -18.36 0.72
N PRO A 124 6.61 -19.23 1.05
CA PRO A 124 6.91 -20.61 1.47
C PRO A 124 7.39 -21.48 0.29
N SER A 125 6.98 -21.14 -0.93
CA SER A 125 7.30 -21.88 -2.16
C SER A 125 8.05 -21.00 -3.15
N SER A 126 8.97 -21.63 -3.90
CA SER A 126 9.64 -21.03 -5.06
C SER A 126 8.91 -21.29 -6.38
N GLU A 127 7.86 -22.12 -6.36
CA GLU A 127 7.13 -22.58 -7.55
C GLU A 127 5.75 -21.92 -7.68
N LEU A 128 5.15 -21.52 -6.56
CA LEU A 128 3.85 -20.87 -6.52
C LEU A 128 3.84 -19.74 -5.49
N PHE A 129 3.62 -18.53 -5.95
CA PHE A 129 3.51 -17.35 -5.11
C PHE A 129 2.04 -16.96 -4.97
N GLU A 130 1.52 -16.92 -3.75
CA GLU A 130 0.16 -16.45 -3.46
C GLU A 130 0.24 -15.09 -2.76
N VAL A 131 -0.08 -14.03 -3.51
CA VAL A 131 0.18 -12.63 -3.10
C VAL A 131 -1.03 -11.75 -3.38
N GLY A 132 -1.40 -10.93 -2.40
CA GLY A 132 -2.40 -9.87 -2.54
C GLY A 132 -1.79 -8.47 -2.37
N ALA A 133 -2.49 -7.44 -2.82
CA ALA A 133 -2.10 -6.05 -2.61
C ALA A 133 -3.14 -5.32 -1.74
N VAL A 134 -2.70 -4.82 -0.59
CA VAL A 134 -3.48 -3.94 0.28
C VAL A 134 -3.08 -2.51 -0.06
N LEU A 135 -4.03 -1.70 -0.50
CA LEU A 135 -3.72 -0.36 -0.94
C LEU A 135 -4.01 0.63 0.18
N VAL A 136 -3.04 1.49 0.44
CA VAL A 136 -3.06 2.47 1.51
C VAL A 136 -3.15 3.84 0.86
N CYS A 137 -4.27 4.53 1.07
CA CYS A 137 -4.44 5.90 0.64
C CYS A 137 -3.72 6.82 1.62
N CYS A 138 -2.81 7.65 1.13
CA CYS A 138 -1.95 8.53 1.92
C CYS A 138 -2.28 10.01 1.66
N LYS A 139 -2.11 10.84 2.69
CA LYS A 139 -2.14 12.31 2.60
C LYS A 139 -0.97 12.90 3.36
N LEU A 140 -0.05 13.49 2.60
CA LEU A 140 1.11 14.22 3.09
C LEU A 140 0.97 15.69 2.68
N LYS A 141 0.58 16.55 3.63
CA LYS A 141 0.27 17.97 3.36
C LYS A 141 -0.78 18.11 2.25
N ALA A 142 -0.42 18.74 1.13
CA ALA A 142 -1.27 18.91 -0.05
C ALA A 142 -1.24 17.70 -1.01
N PHE A 143 -0.29 16.78 -0.84
CA PHE A 143 -0.12 15.62 -1.69
C PHE A 143 -0.99 14.46 -1.22
N GLU A 144 -1.66 13.81 -2.18
CA GLU A 144 -2.52 12.65 -1.97
C GLU A 144 -2.10 11.57 -2.95
N PHE A 145 -1.85 10.37 -2.44
CA PHE A 145 -1.34 9.27 -3.23
C PHE A 145 -1.73 7.92 -2.63
N VAL A 146 -1.40 6.82 -3.31
CA VAL A 146 -1.66 5.46 -2.85
C VAL A 146 -0.36 4.68 -2.89
N ILE A 147 -0.14 3.83 -1.88
CA ILE A 147 0.96 2.89 -1.85
C ILE A 147 0.43 1.47 -1.62
N PRO A 148 1.05 0.43 -2.21
CA PRO A 148 0.72 -0.94 -1.90
C PRO A 148 1.49 -1.45 -0.68
N VAL A 149 0.84 -2.35 0.05
CA VAL A 149 1.45 -3.29 0.99
C VAL A 149 1.05 -4.70 0.56
N PHE A 150 2.04 -5.52 0.23
CA PHE A 150 1.82 -6.85 -0.33
C PHE A 150 1.58 -7.85 0.80
N CYS A 151 0.45 -8.54 0.77
CA CYS A 151 0.12 -9.62 1.69
C CYS A 151 0.57 -10.94 1.06
N VAL A 152 1.57 -11.60 1.65
CA VAL A 152 2.15 -12.84 1.16
C VAL A 152 1.62 -14.00 1.98
N LYS A 153 0.90 -14.92 1.34
CA LYS A 153 0.34 -16.10 2.01
C LYS A 153 1.47 -17.01 2.48
N ARG A 154 1.26 -17.63 3.64
CA ARG A 154 2.12 -18.68 4.19
C ARG A 154 1.23 -19.88 4.49
N GLU A 155 1.72 -21.09 4.22
CA GLU A 155 0.93 -22.32 4.30
C GLU A 155 0.24 -22.48 5.66
N GLU A 156 1.03 -22.60 6.73
CA GLU A 156 0.53 -22.90 8.08
C GLU A 156 0.65 -21.70 9.04
N ARG A 157 0.87 -20.49 8.50
CA ARG A 157 1.11 -19.29 9.30
C ARG A 157 0.25 -18.14 8.81
N LYS A 158 0.07 -17.15 9.69
CA LYS A 158 -0.48 -15.85 9.30
C LYS A 158 0.36 -15.28 8.14
N PRO A 159 -0.26 -14.58 7.18
CA PRO A 159 0.48 -14.00 6.09
C PRO A 159 1.47 -12.95 6.59
N LYS A 160 2.57 -12.81 5.86
CA LYS A 160 3.49 -11.69 6.02
C LYS A 160 3.03 -10.51 5.18
N PHE A 161 3.48 -9.32 5.58
CA PHE A 161 3.24 -8.10 4.83
C PHE A 161 4.59 -7.53 4.39
N VAL A 162 4.69 -7.15 3.11
CA VAL A 162 5.88 -6.51 2.54
C VAL A 162 5.47 -5.13 2.02
N ASP A 163 6.14 -4.08 2.47
CA ASP A 163 5.78 -2.72 2.04
C ASP A 163 6.55 -2.24 0.80
N CYS A 164 6.26 -1.01 0.37
CA CYS A 164 6.93 -0.38 -0.77
C CYS A 164 8.43 -0.05 -0.57
N PHE A 165 8.99 -0.26 0.63
CA PHE A 165 10.43 -0.17 0.91
C PHE A 165 11.10 -1.55 0.97
N ALA A 166 10.35 -2.61 0.72
CA ALA A 166 10.77 -4.00 0.86
C ALA A 166 11.14 -4.38 2.31
N ASP A 167 10.55 -3.71 3.30
CA ASP A 167 10.56 -4.19 4.69
C ASP A 167 9.44 -5.23 4.86
N ASP A 168 9.67 -6.28 5.66
CA ASP A 168 8.68 -7.32 5.94
C ASP A 168 8.21 -7.31 7.41
N PHE A 169 6.93 -7.66 7.59
CA PHE A 169 6.23 -7.61 8.86
C PHE A 169 5.45 -8.92 9.05
N GLU A 170 5.51 -9.50 10.25
CA GLU A 170 4.81 -10.74 10.65
C GLU A 170 3.30 -10.58 10.72
N SER A 171 2.78 -9.35 10.78
CA SER A 171 1.34 -9.09 10.79
C SER A 171 0.99 -7.68 10.33
N TRP A 172 -0.29 -7.47 10.01
CA TRP A 172 -0.83 -6.15 9.68
C TRP A 172 -0.66 -5.15 10.83
N SER A 173 -0.91 -5.58 12.08
CA SER A 173 -0.70 -4.74 13.25
C SER A 173 0.76 -4.32 13.38
N GLN A 174 1.70 -5.23 13.14
CA GLN A 174 3.13 -4.89 13.18
C GLN A 174 3.49 -3.87 12.10
N TRP A 175 2.93 -3.97 10.89
CA TRP A 175 3.10 -2.95 9.86
C TRP A 175 2.52 -1.59 10.30
N LYS A 176 1.29 -1.56 10.85
CA LYS A 176 0.66 -0.31 11.35
C LYS A 176 1.50 0.37 12.43
N GLU A 177 2.16 -0.42 13.27
CA GLU A 177 2.94 0.10 14.41
C GLU A 177 4.37 0.49 14.05
N ASN A 178 4.96 -0.10 13.01
CA ASN A 178 6.41 -0.04 12.77
C ASN A 178 6.82 0.36 11.34
N ASN A 179 5.87 0.64 10.43
CA ASN A 179 6.22 1.13 9.10
C ASN A 179 7.05 2.43 9.16
N ARG A 180 7.87 2.64 8.13
CA ARG A 180 8.81 3.78 8.04
C ARG A 180 8.29 4.93 7.19
N LEU A 181 6.98 5.01 6.99
CA LEU A 181 6.37 6.09 6.21
C LEU A 181 6.54 7.43 6.94
N PRO A 182 6.71 8.56 6.23
CA PRO A 182 6.88 9.88 6.84
C PRO A 182 5.64 10.30 7.61
N LEU A 183 5.73 11.42 8.33
CA LEU A 183 4.61 12.00 9.07
C LEU A 183 3.43 12.34 8.14
N MET A 184 2.42 11.49 8.11
CA MET A 184 1.28 11.63 7.21
C MET A 184 0.00 11.04 7.82
N LYS A 185 -1.13 11.30 7.17
CA LYS A 185 -2.38 10.56 7.40
C LYS A 185 -2.51 9.46 6.36
N TYR A 186 -3.15 8.36 6.76
CA TYR A 186 -3.49 7.29 5.84
C TYR A 186 -4.85 6.66 6.13
N CYS A 187 -5.40 6.01 5.11
CA CYS A 187 -6.64 5.26 5.13
C CYS A 187 -6.42 3.90 4.48
N PHE A 188 -6.81 2.84 5.17
CA PHE A 188 -6.56 1.46 4.76
C PHE A 188 -7.65 0.52 5.31
N PRO A 189 -7.79 -0.71 4.76
CA PRO A 189 -8.65 -1.73 5.34
C PRO A 189 -8.20 -2.11 6.76
N ALA A 190 -9.10 -2.06 7.73
CA ALA A 190 -8.77 -2.16 9.16
C ALA A 190 -7.94 -3.41 9.52
N HIS A 191 -8.19 -4.52 8.83
CA HIS A 191 -7.58 -5.83 9.07
C HIS A 191 -6.50 -6.21 8.03
N GLY A 192 -6.11 -5.28 7.15
CA GLY A 192 -5.15 -5.55 6.07
C GLY A 192 -5.73 -6.43 4.96
N ILE A 193 -7.06 -6.47 4.87
CA ILE A 193 -7.84 -7.20 3.85
C ILE A 193 -9.15 -6.44 3.68
N TYR A 194 -9.65 -6.36 2.45
CA TYR A 194 -10.89 -5.67 2.10
C TYR A 194 -12.16 -6.39 2.59
N THR A 195 -12.14 -7.72 2.66
CA THR A 195 -13.35 -8.58 2.75
C THR A 195 -13.57 -9.24 4.10
N SER A 196 -12.83 -8.80 5.12
CA SER A 196 -12.89 -9.37 6.47
C SER A 196 -13.55 -8.40 7.44
N VAL A 197 -14.63 -8.83 8.09
CA VAL A 197 -15.07 -8.28 9.39
C VAL A 197 -14.30 -8.96 10.54
N GLU A 198 -13.88 -10.21 10.32
CA GLU A 198 -12.98 -11.03 11.16
C GLU A 198 -12.09 -11.90 10.25
N TYR A 199 -10.86 -12.22 10.69
CA TYR A 199 -9.77 -12.81 9.87
C TYR A 199 -10.10 -14.15 9.15
N HIS A 200 -11.28 -14.73 9.39
CA HIS A 200 -11.69 -16.07 8.97
C HIS A 200 -13.01 -16.15 8.19
N THR A 201 -13.78 -15.08 8.05
CA THR A 201 -15.04 -15.07 7.28
C THR A 201 -14.91 -14.10 6.11
N VAL A 202 -14.46 -14.64 4.98
CA VAL A 202 -14.35 -13.95 3.70
C VAL A 202 -15.65 -14.17 2.94
N VAL A 203 -16.59 -13.23 3.08
CA VAL A 203 -17.76 -13.20 2.19
C VAL A 203 -17.81 -11.80 1.60
N TYR A 204 -17.40 -11.68 0.34
CA TYR A 204 -17.64 -10.46 -0.41
C TYR A 204 -19.15 -10.24 -0.53
N ASP A 205 -19.58 -9.03 -0.23
CA ASP A 205 -20.95 -8.60 -0.39
C ASP A 205 -20.95 -7.23 -1.07
N LYS A 206 -21.43 -7.20 -2.31
CA LYS A 206 -21.54 -5.97 -3.10
C LYS A 206 -22.40 -4.88 -2.46
N SER A 207 -23.24 -5.24 -1.47
CA SER A 207 -24.11 -4.30 -0.73
C SER A 207 -23.45 -3.73 0.53
N VAL A 208 -22.27 -4.24 0.90
CA VAL A 208 -21.53 -3.83 2.10
C VAL A 208 -20.38 -2.91 1.72
N GLU A 209 -20.13 -1.91 2.55
CA GLU A 209 -18.97 -1.01 2.43
C GLU A 209 -17.75 -1.61 3.14
N PRO A 210 -16.52 -1.40 2.64
CA PRO A 210 -15.33 -1.94 3.29
C PRO A 210 -15.11 -1.32 4.67
N HIS A 211 -14.62 -2.13 5.62
CA HIS A 211 -14.25 -1.63 6.94
C HIS A 211 -12.89 -0.92 6.88
N LEU A 212 -12.90 0.40 6.89
CA LEU A 212 -11.71 1.23 6.76
C LEU A 212 -11.32 1.89 8.09
N GLU A 213 -10.02 1.95 8.33
CA GLU A 213 -9.42 2.72 9.42
C GLU A 213 -8.75 3.97 8.86
N TYR A 214 -8.82 5.07 9.62
CA TYR A 214 -8.12 6.31 9.34
C TYR A 214 -7.18 6.62 10.50
N SER A 215 -5.90 6.76 10.21
CA SER A 215 -4.90 6.93 11.25
C SER A 215 -3.72 7.78 10.76
N THR A 216 -2.72 7.97 11.61
CA THR A 216 -1.44 8.60 11.27
C THR A 216 -0.31 7.59 11.31
N THR A 217 0.75 7.83 10.55
CA THR A 217 1.92 6.95 10.56
C THR A 217 2.61 6.91 11.92
N PRO A 218 3.35 5.83 12.25
CA PRO A 218 4.14 5.74 13.48
C PRO A 218 5.08 6.92 13.70
N SER A 219 5.59 7.53 12.62
CA SER A 219 6.43 8.73 12.71
C SER A 219 5.72 9.96 13.29
N CYS A 220 4.38 9.97 13.37
CA CYS A 220 3.64 11.03 14.06
C CYS A 220 3.66 10.89 15.58
N ASP A 221 3.97 9.71 16.11
CA ASP A 221 4.13 9.49 17.54
C ASP A 221 5.47 10.08 18.00
N LEU A 222 5.41 11.05 18.91
CA LEU A 222 6.59 11.72 19.45
C LEU A 222 7.48 10.75 20.25
N THR A 223 6.88 9.84 21.01
CA THR A 223 7.62 8.86 21.82
C THR A 223 8.41 7.91 20.93
N LYS A 224 7.80 7.42 19.85
CA LYS A 224 8.48 6.56 18.87
C LYS A 224 9.61 7.29 18.15
N ARG A 225 9.42 8.57 17.81
CA ARG A 225 10.49 9.39 17.22
C ARG A 225 11.69 9.49 18.17
N LEU A 226 11.46 9.81 19.44
CA LEU A 226 12.54 9.95 20.44
C LEU A 226 13.28 8.64 20.70
N GLN A 227 12.58 7.50 20.72
CA GLN A 227 13.21 6.17 20.84
C GLN A 227 14.06 5.79 19.61
N GLY A 228 13.62 6.22 18.41
CA GLY A 228 14.39 6.04 17.16
C GLY A 228 15.67 6.89 17.11
N PHE A 229 15.73 8.03 17.80
CA PHE A 229 16.96 8.82 17.93
C PHE A 229 17.97 8.15 18.87
N SER A 230 17.52 7.63 20.02
CA SER A 230 18.38 6.94 20.99
C SER A 230 19.04 5.66 20.45
N SER A 231 18.46 5.04 19.41
CA SER A 231 19.00 3.83 18.77
C SER A 231 19.92 4.10 17.58
N ARG A 232 19.93 5.34 17.05
CA ARG A 232 20.85 5.76 15.98
C ARG A 232 22.21 6.21 16.51
N GLU A 233 22.25 6.84 17.69
CA GLU A 233 23.52 7.23 18.34
C GLU A 233 24.38 6.03 18.79
N LEU A 234 23.80 4.82 18.86
CA LEU A 234 24.54 3.60 19.22
C LEU A 234 25.06 2.80 18.02
N HIS A 235 24.81 3.23 16.78
CA HIS A 235 25.22 2.50 15.57
C HIS A 235 26.19 3.28 14.66
N GLU A 236 26.55 4.53 14.97
CA GLU A 236 27.57 5.28 14.22
C GLU A 236 29.02 5.01 14.68
N GLU A 237 29.27 4.15 15.67
CA GLU A 237 30.64 3.76 16.08
C GLU A 237 31.16 2.43 15.51
N CYS A 238 30.44 1.76 14.61
CA CYS A 238 30.88 0.47 14.08
C CYS A 238 30.81 0.39 12.55
N PHE A 239 31.65 1.17 11.85
CA PHE A 239 32.26 0.73 10.58
C PHE A 239 33.60 1.44 10.38
N PRO A 240 34.74 0.70 10.31
CA PRO A 240 36.00 1.21 9.76
C PRO A 240 35.95 1.37 8.23
#